data_AF-A0A436W099-F1
#
_entry.id   AF-A0A436W099-F1
#
_cell.length_a   1.000
_cell.length_b   1.000
_cell.length_c   1.000
_cell.angle_alpha   90.00
_cell.angle_beta   90.00
_cell.angle_gamma   90.00
#
_symmetry.space_group_name_H-M   'P 1'
#
loop_
_entity.id
_entity.type
_entity.pdbx_description
1 polymer ?
#
loop_
_entity_poly.entity_id
_entity_poly.type
_entity_poly.pdbx_seq_one_letter_code
_entity_poly.pdbx_strand_id
1 'polypeptide(L)'
;MARRIALGAQGFTDPQPAGTPDRRHLARVLSRTGLLQIDSVSAVVRAHYMPLYSRLGPYPLALLDNAAVTRKRKVFEYWAHEASFLPVETWPLLRWRMLRAERGEEMYLGLAKWGRERKAMIEEIYGQVAERGPIAASDIEGHKGNGGWWGWSEAKHAFEWLFWAGRITTAYRRGFERYYDLPERVLPQAVLDLPVPSVEEAHRELLRISARAHGIATYGDLRDYFRLAPGDTKDRIEELVEAGELLPVRVEGWDRPAYLH
;
A
#
# COMPACT_ATOMS: atom_id res chain seq x y z
N MET A 1 13.65 -14.25 22.96
CA MET A 1 14.09 -14.57 21.58
C MET A 1 13.24 -13.86 20.52
N ALA A 2 11.91 -13.98 20.57
CA ALA A 2 10.97 -13.37 19.62
C ALA A 2 11.24 -11.88 19.29
N ARG A 3 11.49 -11.04 20.30
CA ARG A 3 11.84 -9.61 20.10
C ARG A 3 13.04 -9.40 19.17
N ARG A 4 14.10 -10.21 19.30
CA ARG A 4 15.30 -10.09 18.46
C ARG A 4 15.01 -10.50 17.02
N ILE A 5 14.21 -11.56 16.84
CA ILE A 5 13.74 -12.00 15.51
C ILE A 5 12.96 -10.87 14.84
N ALA A 6 11.98 -10.29 15.52
CA ALA A 6 11.17 -9.21 14.98
C ALA A 6 12.00 -7.96 14.61
N LEU A 7 12.94 -7.56 15.47
CA LEU A 7 13.84 -6.44 15.17
C LEU A 7 14.78 -6.75 14.00
N GLY A 8 15.30 -7.97 13.91
CA GLY A 8 16.15 -8.41 12.81
C GLY A 8 15.40 -8.46 11.48
N ALA A 9 14.18 -9.01 11.47
CA ALA A 9 13.30 -9.07 10.30
C ALA A 9 12.97 -7.69 9.74
N GLN A 10 12.75 -6.72 10.63
CA GLN A 10 12.54 -5.31 10.27
C GLN A 10 13.81 -4.61 9.78
N GLY A 11 14.99 -5.23 9.85
CA GLY A 11 16.26 -4.65 9.38
C GLY A 11 16.98 -3.76 10.40
N PHE A 12 16.60 -3.79 11.68
CA PHE A 12 17.30 -3.00 12.71
C PHE A 12 18.70 -3.52 13.06
N THR A 13 19.03 -4.74 12.61
CA THR A 13 20.36 -5.34 12.76
C THR A 13 21.20 -5.21 11.48
N ASP A 14 20.67 -4.60 10.43
CA ASP A 14 21.42 -4.40 9.18
C ASP A 14 22.53 -3.34 9.39
N PRO A 15 23.69 -3.46 8.72
CA PRO A 15 24.74 -2.45 8.81
C PRO A 15 24.26 -1.07 8.37
N GLN A 16 24.66 -0.05 9.12
CA GLN A 16 24.42 1.33 8.75
C GLN A 16 25.15 1.67 7.43
N PRO A 17 24.56 2.55 6.60
CA PRO A 17 25.24 3.07 5.41
C PRO A 17 26.58 3.71 5.76
N ALA A 18 27.65 3.37 5.04
CA ALA A 18 28.97 3.99 5.22
C ALA A 18 29.06 5.44 4.67
N GLY A 19 27.97 5.93 4.08
CA GLY A 19 27.86 7.26 3.48
C GLY A 19 26.39 7.67 3.35
N THR A 20 26.11 8.73 2.58
CA THR A 20 24.73 9.22 2.39
C THR A 20 23.83 8.11 1.84
N PRO A 21 22.70 7.80 2.50
CA PRO A 21 21.80 6.76 2.02
C PRO A 21 21.29 7.03 0.61
N ASP A 22 21.28 5.99 -0.22
CA ASP A 22 20.94 6.04 -1.64
C ASP A 22 19.77 5.10 -1.98
N ARG A 23 19.46 4.98 -3.28
CA ARG A 23 18.37 4.12 -3.77
C ARG A 23 18.53 2.64 -3.40
N ARG A 24 19.75 2.12 -3.21
CA ARG A 24 19.97 0.73 -2.80
C ARG A 24 19.58 0.53 -1.35
N HIS A 25 19.88 1.52 -0.50
CA HIS A 25 19.49 1.50 0.90
C HIS A 25 17.96 1.59 1.07
N LEU A 26 17.30 2.44 0.28
CA LEU A 26 15.83 2.47 0.22
C LEU A 26 15.25 1.11 -0.19
N ALA A 27 15.76 0.51 -1.28
CA ALA A 27 15.29 -0.79 -1.74
C ALA A 27 15.49 -1.89 -0.68
N ARG A 28 16.62 -1.85 0.04
CA ARG A 28 16.88 -2.76 1.17
C ARG A 28 15.82 -2.63 2.25
N VAL A 29 15.52 -1.41 2.71
CA VAL A 29 14.47 -1.20 3.73
C VAL A 29 13.11 -1.66 3.21
N LEU A 30 12.74 -1.30 1.99
CA LEU A 30 11.47 -1.73 1.39
C LEU A 30 11.37 -3.25 1.21
N SER A 31 12.47 -3.94 0.94
CA SER A 31 12.47 -5.42 0.88
C SER A 31 12.20 -6.09 2.24
N ARG A 32 12.59 -5.42 3.33
CA ARG A 32 12.31 -5.85 4.72
C ARG A 32 10.87 -5.54 5.10
N THR A 33 10.42 -4.31 4.89
CA THR A 33 9.11 -3.86 5.39
C THR A 33 7.96 -4.10 4.43
N GLY A 34 8.18 -4.23 3.12
CA GLY A 34 7.11 -4.45 2.13
C GLY A 34 6.16 -3.27 1.91
N LEU A 35 6.04 -2.32 2.84
CA LEU A 35 5.29 -1.06 2.71
C LEU A 35 5.79 0.01 3.69
N LEU A 36 5.35 1.25 3.48
CA LEU A 36 5.47 2.37 4.41
C LEU A 36 4.11 3.07 4.52
N GLN A 37 3.50 3.08 5.70
CA GLN A 37 2.22 3.77 5.92
C GLN A 37 2.38 5.28 5.75
N ILE A 38 1.48 5.89 4.98
CA ILE A 38 1.38 7.33 4.74
C ILE A 38 0.45 7.92 5.80
N ASP A 39 0.99 8.81 6.61
CA ASP A 39 0.24 9.58 7.60
C ASP A 39 0.42 11.10 7.38
N SER A 40 -0.63 11.86 7.70
CA SER A 40 -0.64 13.32 7.77
C SER A 40 -0.09 13.90 9.08
N VAL A 41 0.03 13.09 10.14
CA VAL A 41 0.62 13.54 11.41
C VAL A 41 2.07 13.97 11.18
N SER A 42 2.37 15.21 11.58
CA SER A 42 3.65 15.87 11.33
C SER A 42 4.14 16.65 12.56
N ALA A 43 4.09 16.03 13.74
CA ALA A 43 4.58 16.66 14.98
C ALA A 43 6.06 17.08 14.89
N VAL A 44 6.86 16.36 14.09
CA VAL A 44 8.27 16.69 13.79
C VAL A 44 8.53 16.55 12.29
N VAL A 45 8.15 15.40 11.73
CA VAL A 45 8.19 15.08 10.31
C VAL A 45 7.04 14.13 10.01
N ARG A 46 6.62 14.02 8.74
CA ARG A 46 5.55 13.08 8.36
C ARG A 46 5.97 11.63 8.66
N ALA A 47 5.04 10.84 9.19
CA ALA A 47 5.36 9.51 9.73
C ALA A 47 6.03 8.56 8.73
N HIS A 48 5.67 8.62 7.45
CA HIS A 48 6.23 7.75 6.40
C HIS A 48 7.75 7.91 6.19
N TYR A 49 8.36 8.99 6.67
CA TYR A 49 9.81 9.17 6.60
C TYR A 49 10.56 8.48 7.73
N MET A 50 9.88 8.22 8.86
CA MET A 50 10.49 7.71 10.08
C MET A 50 11.00 6.26 9.96
N PRO A 51 10.31 5.31 9.29
CA PRO A 51 10.82 3.96 9.16
C PRO A 51 12.19 3.88 8.45
N LEU A 52 12.41 4.72 7.44
CA LEU A 52 13.71 4.81 6.77
C LEU A 52 14.76 5.39 7.71
N TYR A 53 14.44 6.47 8.41
CA TYR A 53 15.35 7.11 9.37
C TYR A 53 15.80 6.13 10.47
N SER A 54 14.88 5.37 11.05
CA SER A 54 15.19 4.43 12.13
C SER A 54 16.09 3.26 11.71
N ARG A 55 16.26 3.01 10.40
CA ARG A 55 17.10 1.93 9.85
C ARG A 55 18.37 2.44 9.19
N LEU A 56 18.32 3.63 8.59
CA LEU A 56 19.40 4.19 7.77
C LEU A 56 20.13 5.36 8.46
N GLY A 57 19.58 5.91 9.55
CA GLY A 57 20.01 7.18 10.10
C GLY A 57 19.53 8.37 9.24
N PRO A 58 20.14 9.56 9.40
CA PRO A 58 19.84 10.72 8.58
C PRO A 58 19.97 10.43 7.08
N TYR A 59 18.95 10.79 6.31
CA TYR A 59 18.95 10.62 4.86
C TYR A 59 18.23 11.78 4.17
N PRO A 60 18.51 12.07 2.89
CA PRO A 60 17.77 13.08 2.14
C PRO A 60 16.32 12.62 1.90
N LEU A 61 15.31 13.35 2.36
CA LEU A 61 13.89 12.98 2.18
C LEU A 61 13.51 12.80 0.70
N ALA A 62 14.19 13.55 -0.18
CA ALA A 62 14.09 13.42 -1.64
C ALA A 62 14.38 11.99 -2.14
N LEU A 63 15.04 11.14 -1.35
CA LEU A 63 15.23 9.71 -1.67
C LEU A 63 13.88 8.98 -1.80
N LEU A 64 12.98 9.17 -0.83
CA LEU A 64 11.63 8.58 -0.85
C LEU A 64 10.74 9.33 -1.84
N ASP A 65 10.78 10.67 -1.85
CA ASP A 65 9.92 11.46 -2.74
C ASP A 65 10.21 11.14 -4.21
N ASN A 66 11.48 11.08 -4.61
CA ASN A 66 11.86 10.71 -5.97
C ASN A 66 11.50 9.27 -6.32
N ALA A 67 11.55 8.36 -5.34
CA ALA A 67 11.09 6.99 -5.51
C ALA A 67 9.57 6.91 -5.72
N ALA A 68 8.82 7.90 -5.26
CA ALA A 68 7.37 7.97 -5.44
C ALA A 68 6.95 8.69 -6.72
N VAL A 69 7.74 9.60 -7.32
CA VAL A 69 7.26 10.46 -8.44
C VAL A 69 8.07 10.41 -9.75
N THR A 70 9.33 9.95 -9.73
CA THR A 70 10.18 10.00 -10.94
C THR A 70 9.86 8.87 -11.93
N ARG A 71 10.35 8.96 -13.18
CA ARG A 71 10.26 7.86 -14.18
C ARG A 71 10.86 6.54 -13.66
N LYS A 72 11.85 6.61 -12.77
CA LYS A 72 12.44 5.45 -12.09
C LYS A 72 11.76 5.20 -10.73
N ARG A 73 10.43 5.33 -10.68
CA ARG A 73 9.58 5.10 -9.51
C ARG A 73 9.86 3.71 -8.93
N LYS A 74 9.91 3.63 -7.61
CA LYS A 74 10.06 2.39 -6.84
C LYS A 74 8.88 2.10 -5.94
N VAL A 75 8.06 3.12 -5.64
CA VAL A 75 6.85 2.93 -4.85
C VAL A 75 5.64 3.60 -5.48
N PHE A 76 4.46 3.03 -5.25
CA PHE A 76 3.17 3.65 -5.59
C PHE A 76 2.29 3.75 -4.33
N GLU A 77 1.28 4.62 -4.38
CA GLU A 77 0.31 4.76 -3.29
C GLU A 77 -0.89 3.84 -3.51
N TYR A 78 -1.31 3.11 -2.48
CA TYR A 78 -2.57 2.36 -2.48
C TYR A 78 -3.05 2.02 -1.07
N TRP A 79 -4.29 1.52 -0.97
CA TRP A 79 -4.90 0.99 0.25
C TRP A 79 -4.43 -0.46 0.49
N ALA A 80 -3.34 -0.62 1.25
CA ALA A 80 -2.79 -1.92 1.67
C ALA A 80 -2.99 -2.13 3.18
N HIS A 81 -2.15 -1.50 4.00
CA HIS A 81 -2.38 -1.25 5.42
C HIS A 81 -2.62 0.25 5.58
N GLU A 82 -3.89 0.63 5.60
CA GLU A 82 -4.28 2.03 5.36
C GLU A 82 -3.65 2.57 4.06
N ALA A 83 -3.54 3.90 3.94
CA ALA A 83 -2.80 4.51 2.83
C ALA A 83 -1.31 4.20 2.99
N SER A 84 -0.69 3.60 1.98
CA SER A 84 0.70 3.14 2.04
C SER A 84 1.47 3.43 0.76
N PHE A 85 2.77 3.69 0.88
CA PHE A 85 3.73 3.50 -0.20
C PHE A 85 4.11 2.02 -0.28
N LEU A 86 3.93 1.42 -1.44
CA LEU A 86 4.19 0.01 -1.72
C LEU A 86 5.23 -0.11 -2.83
N PRO A 87 6.17 -1.07 -2.77
CA PRO A 87 6.99 -1.43 -3.93
C PRO A 87 6.14 -1.61 -5.17
N VAL A 88 6.56 -1.07 -6.32
CA VAL A 88 5.78 -1.17 -7.57
C VAL A 88 5.52 -2.63 -7.95
N GLU A 89 6.43 -3.54 -7.60
CA GLU A 89 6.32 -4.97 -7.83
C GLU A 89 5.13 -5.62 -7.07
N THR A 90 4.59 -4.95 -6.04
CA THR A 90 3.40 -5.39 -5.31
C THR A 90 2.09 -5.08 -6.07
N TRP A 91 2.13 -4.25 -7.12
CA TRP A 91 0.96 -3.89 -7.93
C TRP A 91 0.13 -5.08 -8.42
N PRO A 92 0.70 -6.10 -9.13
CA PRO A 92 -0.07 -7.25 -9.57
C PRO A 92 -0.72 -8.02 -8.41
N LEU A 93 -0.07 -8.06 -7.24
CA LEU A 93 -0.59 -8.74 -6.04
C LEU A 93 -1.81 -8.04 -5.43
N LEU A 94 -2.06 -6.77 -5.76
CA LEU A 94 -3.22 -6.01 -5.25
C LEU A 94 -4.36 -5.90 -6.27
N ARG A 95 -4.20 -6.49 -7.47
CA ARG A 95 -5.24 -6.46 -8.50
C ARG A 95 -6.53 -7.15 -8.05
N TRP A 96 -6.46 -8.21 -7.25
CA TRP A 96 -7.66 -8.87 -6.70
C TRP A 96 -8.52 -7.87 -5.91
N ARG A 97 -7.89 -7.01 -5.11
CA ARG A 97 -8.54 -5.98 -4.27
C ARG A 97 -9.14 -4.89 -5.14
N MET A 98 -8.40 -4.43 -6.14
CA MET A 98 -8.88 -3.43 -7.10
C MET A 98 -10.12 -3.93 -7.86
N LEU A 99 -10.10 -5.18 -8.33
CA LEU A 99 -11.23 -5.79 -9.02
C LEU A 99 -12.45 -6.00 -8.11
N ARG A 100 -12.25 -6.43 -6.85
CA ARG A 100 -13.34 -6.50 -5.86
C ARG A 100 -13.90 -5.10 -5.54
N ALA A 101 -13.04 -4.10 -5.43
CA ALA A 101 -13.46 -2.71 -5.18
C ALA A 101 -14.27 -2.15 -6.34
N GLU A 102 -13.91 -2.44 -7.60
CA GLU A 102 -14.70 -2.04 -8.77
C GLU A 102 -16.13 -2.65 -8.75
N ARG A 103 -16.29 -3.83 -8.17
CA ARG A 103 -17.62 -4.45 -7.91
C ARG A 103 -18.31 -3.94 -6.63
N GLY A 104 -17.62 -3.11 -5.85
CA GLY A 104 -18.12 -2.57 -4.58
C GLY A 104 -18.06 -3.53 -3.40
N GLU A 105 -17.18 -4.55 -3.47
CA GLU A 105 -17.03 -5.62 -2.47
C GLU A 105 -15.89 -5.34 -1.47
N GLU A 106 -14.92 -4.51 -1.85
CA GLU A 106 -13.65 -4.32 -1.13
C GLU A 106 -13.34 -2.84 -0.93
N MET A 107 -14.32 -2.11 -0.38
CA MET A 107 -14.21 -0.71 0.06
C MET A 107 -15.21 -0.43 1.19
N TYR A 108 -15.12 0.72 1.85
CA TYR A 108 -16.11 1.04 2.88
C TYR A 108 -17.53 1.17 2.29
N LEU A 109 -18.52 0.67 3.03
CA LEU A 109 -19.90 0.49 2.56
C LEU A 109 -20.52 1.77 1.97
N GLY A 110 -20.21 2.92 2.57
CA GLY A 110 -20.67 4.22 2.09
C GLY A 110 -20.20 4.54 0.67
N LEU A 111 -18.91 4.33 0.37
CA LEU A 111 -18.35 4.57 -0.95
C LEU A 111 -18.88 3.58 -1.98
N ALA A 112 -19.03 2.31 -1.59
CA ALA A 112 -19.59 1.28 -2.46
C ALA A 112 -21.02 1.62 -2.87
N LYS A 113 -21.85 2.05 -1.92
CA LYS A 113 -23.22 2.50 -2.18
C LYS A 113 -23.24 3.74 -3.09
N TRP A 114 -22.47 4.75 -2.73
CA TRP A 114 -22.36 5.99 -3.51
C TRP A 114 -21.92 5.70 -4.95
N GLY A 115 -20.91 4.86 -5.14
CA GLY A 115 -20.40 4.54 -6.48
C GLY A 115 -21.40 3.78 -7.35
N ARG A 116 -22.26 2.93 -6.75
CA ARG A 116 -23.37 2.30 -7.48
C ARG A 116 -24.40 3.31 -7.97
N GLU A 117 -24.67 4.34 -7.18
CA GLU A 117 -25.64 5.41 -7.49
C GLU A 117 -25.07 6.49 -8.44
N ARG A 118 -23.75 6.62 -8.52
CA ARG A 118 -23.03 7.69 -9.24
C ARG A 118 -22.10 7.20 -10.36
N LYS A 119 -22.36 6.02 -10.93
CA LYS A 119 -21.52 5.43 -12.01
C LYS A 119 -21.23 6.40 -13.16
N ALA A 120 -22.23 7.12 -13.67
CA ALA A 120 -22.04 8.05 -14.78
C ALA A 120 -21.02 9.17 -14.45
N MET A 121 -21.09 9.71 -13.23
CA MET A 121 -20.16 10.74 -12.75
C MET A 121 -18.74 10.17 -12.57
N ILE A 122 -18.62 8.94 -12.06
CA ILE A 122 -17.33 8.25 -11.94
C ILE A 122 -16.68 8.11 -13.31
N GLU A 123 -17.44 7.69 -14.33
CA GLU A 123 -16.93 7.56 -15.70
C GLU A 123 -16.56 8.91 -16.32
N GLU A 124 -17.36 9.95 -16.10
CA GLU A 124 -17.05 11.31 -16.55
C GLU A 124 -15.72 11.79 -15.97
N ILE A 125 -15.53 11.64 -14.66
CA ILE A 125 -14.30 12.03 -13.96
C ILE A 125 -13.11 11.19 -14.44
N TYR A 126 -13.30 9.88 -14.62
CA TYR A 126 -12.27 9.02 -15.22
C TYR A 126 -11.86 9.50 -16.62
N GLY A 127 -12.83 9.90 -17.45
CA GLY A 127 -12.59 10.50 -18.76
C GLY A 127 -11.76 11.78 -18.69
N GLN A 128 -12.05 12.66 -17.73
CA GLN A 128 -11.26 13.87 -17.51
C GLN A 128 -9.80 13.56 -17.11
N VAL A 129 -9.57 12.56 -16.24
CA VAL A 129 -8.21 12.10 -15.90
C VAL A 129 -7.51 11.56 -17.14
N ALA A 130 -8.19 10.73 -17.94
CA ALA A 130 -7.63 10.15 -19.15
C ALA A 130 -7.25 11.21 -20.19
N GLU A 131 -8.05 12.27 -20.34
CA GLU A 131 -7.77 13.36 -21.29
C GLU A 131 -6.68 14.32 -20.80
N ARG A 132 -6.78 14.77 -19.54
CA ARG A 132 -5.96 15.88 -19.02
C ARG A 132 -4.64 15.40 -18.38
N GLY A 133 -4.54 14.12 -18.04
CA GLY A 133 -3.41 13.57 -17.29
C GLY A 133 -3.52 13.91 -15.79
N PRO A 134 -2.40 14.16 -15.08
CA PRO A 134 -2.40 14.36 -13.65
C PRO A 134 -3.30 15.53 -13.20
N ILE A 135 -4.42 15.22 -12.54
CA ILE A 135 -5.37 16.21 -12.01
C ILE A 135 -5.74 15.90 -10.57
N ALA A 136 -6.03 16.93 -9.79
CA ALA A 136 -6.53 16.79 -8.42
C ALA A 136 -8.06 16.82 -8.39
N ALA A 137 -8.66 16.28 -7.33
CA ALA A 137 -10.11 16.35 -7.14
C ALA A 137 -10.62 17.79 -7.00
N SER A 138 -9.77 18.74 -6.57
CA SER A 138 -10.10 20.17 -6.48
C SER A 138 -10.14 20.88 -7.84
N ASP A 139 -9.53 20.29 -8.87
CA ASP A 139 -9.50 20.81 -10.25
C ASP A 139 -10.80 20.49 -11.03
N ILE A 140 -11.74 19.77 -10.42
CA ILE A 140 -13.04 19.45 -11.02
C ILE A 140 -14.05 20.56 -10.69
N GLU A 141 -14.49 21.27 -11.72
CA GLU A 141 -15.51 22.32 -11.61
C GLU A 141 -16.91 21.73 -11.36
N GLY A 142 -17.84 22.53 -10.82
CA GLY A 142 -19.25 22.17 -10.65
C GLY A 142 -19.58 21.18 -9.51
N HIS A 143 -18.60 20.53 -8.89
CA HIS A 143 -18.80 19.49 -7.87
C HIS A 143 -18.41 19.91 -6.45
N LYS A 144 -18.30 21.22 -6.19
CA LYS A 144 -18.00 21.75 -4.85
C LYS A 144 -19.18 21.44 -3.92
N GLY A 145 -18.92 20.69 -2.84
CA GLY A 145 -19.95 20.24 -1.92
C GLY A 145 -20.71 21.41 -1.27
N ASN A 146 -22.02 21.24 -1.05
CA ASN A 146 -22.91 22.26 -0.48
C ASN A 146 -22.79 22.46 1.05
N GLY A 147 -21.66 22.15 1.69
CA GLY A 147 -21.49 22.51 3.10
C GLY A 147 -20.37 21.83 3.88
N GLY A 148 -19.66 22.66 4.65
CA GLY A 148 -18.95 22.29 5.89
C GLY A 148 -17.65 21.49 5.76
N TRP A 149 -16.76 21.69 6.74
CA TRP A 149 -15.43 21.07 6.93
C TRP A 149 -15.40 19.53 6.76
N TRP A 150 -16.54 18.85 6.84
CA TRP A 150 -16.64 17.38 6.84
C TRP A 150 -17.27 16.78 5.56
N GLY A 151 -17.84 17.58 4.65
CA GLY A 151 -18.44 17.10 3.41
C GLY A 151 -17.40 16.94 2.30
N TRP A 152 -17.05 15.70 1.95
CA TRP A 152 -16.25 15.45 0.75
C TRP A 152 -17.05 15.89 -0.48
N SER A 153 -16.43 16.60 -1.43
CA SER A 153 -17.07 16.89 -2.71
C SER A 153 -17.45 15.57 -3.41
N GLU A 154 -18.50 15.59 -4.22
CA GLU A 154 -18.86 14.43 -5.08
C GLU A 154 -17.66 14.01 -5.94
N ALA A 155 -16.87 14.99 -6.42
CA ALA A 155 -15.61 14.72 -7.11
C ALA A 155 -14.64 13.92 -6.24
N LYS A 156 -14.44 14.30 -4.97
CA LYS A 156 -13.51 13.59 -4.08
C LYS A 156 -13.96 12.14 -3.85
N HIS A 157 -15.26 11.88 -3.75
CA HIS A 157 -15.78 10.50 -3.70
C HIS A 157 -15.49 9.72 -4.97
N ALA A 158 -15.66 10.32 -6.16
CA ALA A 158 -15.32 9.66 -7.43
C ALA A 158 -13.83 9.30 -7.50
N PHE A 159 -12.95 10.23 -7.13
CA PHE A 159 -11.51 10.00 -7.12
C PHE A 159 -11.11 8.90 -6.13
N GLU A 160 -11.67 8.89 -4.91
CA GLU A 160 -11.41 7.80 -3.96
C GLU A 160 -11.94 6.47 -4.47
N TRP A 161 -13.13 6.44 -5.09
CA TRP A 161 -13.69 5.23 -5.69
C TRP A 161 -12.79 4.69 -6.81
N LEU A 162 -12.37 5.54 -7.75
CA LEU A 162 -11.49 5.19 -8.86
C LEU A 162 -10.11 4.74 -8.37
N PHE A 163 -9.58 5.41 -7.34
CA PHE A 163 -8.31 5.06 -6.72
C PHE A 163 -8.39 3.68 -6.06
N TRP A 164 -9.47 3.38 -5.34
CA TRP A 164 -9.69 2.08 -4.71
C TRP A 164 -9.86 0.97 -5.75
N ALA A 165 -10.62 1.23 -6.81
CA ALA A 165 -10.78 0.35 -7.97
C ALA A 165 -9.51 0.19 -8.80
N GLY A 166 -8.42 0.90 -8.47
CA GLY A 166 -7.14 0.83 -9.17
C GLY A 166 -7.18 1.39 -10.60
N ARG A 167 -8.23 2.15 -10.94
CA ARG A 167 -8.41 2.77 -12.26
C ARG A 167 -7.61 4.05 -12.42
N ILE A 168 -7.29 4.70 -11.31
CA ILE A 168 -6.34 5.81 -11.24
C ILE A 168 -5.36 5.55 -10.10
N THR A 169 -4.19 6.17 -10.15
CA THR A 169 -3.21 6.15 -9.05
C THR A 169 -2.56 7.52 -8.89
N THR A 170 -1.79 7.71 -7.82
CA THR A 170 -1.14 8.99 -7.53
C THR A 170 0.07 9.18 -8.43
N ALA A 171 0.01 10.16 -9.34
CA ALA A 171 1.16 10.56 -10.16
C ALA A 171 2.21 11.29 -9.32
N TYR A 172 1.77 12.27 -8.53
CA TYR A 172 2.55 13.01 -7.55
C TYR A 172 1.64 13.70 -6.53
N ARG A 173 2.24 14.37 -5.54
CA ARG A 173 1.55 15.23 -4.59
C ARG A 173 2.04 16.67 -4.67
N ARG A 174 1.15 17.63 -4.41
CA ARG A 174 1.51 18.99 -4.00
C ARG A 174 1.00 19.20 -2.59
N GLY A 175 1.92 19.30 -1.63
CA GLY A 175 1.56 19.20 -0.22
C GLY A 175 0.93 17.84 0.10
N PHE A 176 -0.33 17.84 0.56
CA PHE A 176 -1.11 16.63 0.82
C PHE A 176 -2.09 16.27 -0.29
N GLU A 177 -2.29 17.15 -1.26
CA GLU A 177 -3.19 16.89 -2.37
C GLU A 177 -2.54 15.94 -3.37
N ARG A 178 -3.28 14.90 -3.75
CA ARG A 178 -2.88 13.95 -4.78
C ARG A 178 -3.32 14.47 -6.14
N TYR A 179 -2.39 14.42 -7.09
CA TYR A 179 -2.67 14.52 -8.50
C TYR A 179 -2.71 13.10 -9.06
N TYR A 180 -3.86 12.71 -9.58
CA TYR A 180 -4.12 11.36 -10.04
C TYR A 180 -4.02 11.27 -11.56
N ASP A 181 -3.50 10.15 -12.04
CA ASP A 181 -3.41 9.82 -13.46
C ASP A 181 -3.63 8.31 -13.64
N LEU A 182 -3.70 7.85 -14.88
CA LEU A 182 -3.89 6.45 -15.22
C LEU A 182 -2.68 5.60 -14.80
N PRO A 183 -2.87 4.37 -14.28
CA PRO A 183 -1.77 3.50 -13.89
C PRO A 183 -0.71 3.30 -14.99
N GLU A 184 -1.13 3.20 -16.25
CA GLU A 184 -0.24 3.06 -17.42
C GLU A 184 0.66 4.27 -17.71
N ARG A 185 0.31 5.45 -17.20
CA ARG A 185 1.14 6.66 -17.29
C ARG A 185 2.05 6.84 -16.08
N VAL A 186 1.69 6.22 -14.95
CA VAL A 186 2.35 6.41 -13.65
C VAL A 186 3.35 5.30 -13.33
N LEU A 187 2.93 4.04 -13.50
CA LEU A 187 3.69 2.85 -13.11
C LEU A 187 4.66 2.43 -14.22
N PRO A 188 5.81 1.81 -13.87
CA PRO A 188 6.71 1.27 -14.88
C PRO A 188 6.03 0.22 -15.75
N GLN A 189 6.18 0.29 -17.07
CA GLN A 189 5.58 -0.66 -18.01
C GLN A 189 5.92 -2.12 -17.66
N ALA A 190 7.18 -2.39 -17.28
CA ALA A 190 7.63 -3.72 -16.88
C ALA A 190 6.87 -4.30 -15.67
N VAL A 191 6.24 -3.46 -14.83
CA VAL A 191 5.38 -3.90 -13.71
C VAL A 191 3.96 -4.18 -14.19
N LEU A 192 3.46 -3.38 -15.14
CA LEU A 192 2.13 -3.56 -15.73
C LEU A 192 2.05 -4.81 -16.60
N ASP A 193 3.17 -5.18 -17.23
CA ASP A 193 3.30 -6.39 -18.06
C ASP A 193 3.46 -7.68 -17.22
N LEU A 194 3.61 -7.57 -15.89
CA LEU A 194 3.66 -8.73 -15.02
C LEU A 194 2.31 -9.46 -15.03
N PRO A 195 2.30 -10.80 -15.03
CA PRO A 195 1.05 -11.55 -14.95
C PRO A 195 0.32 -11.23 -13.64
N VAL A 196 -0.99 -11.06 -13.74
CA VAL A 196 -1.85 -10.95 -12.55
C VAL A 196 -2.04 -12.36 -11.98
N PRO A 197 -1.58 -12.64 -10.74
CA PRO A 197 -1.76 -13.95 -10.12
C PRO A 197 -3.24 -14.25 -9.83
N SER A 198 -3.54 -15.51 -9.54
CA SER A 198 -4.85 -15.85 -8.94
C SER A 198 -5.00 -15.15 -7.59
N VAL A 199 -6.24 -15.04 -7.10
CA VAL A 199 -6.51 -14.41 -5.79
C VAL A 199 -5.78 -15.15 -4.66
N GLU A 200 -5.78 -16.48 -4.72
CA GLU A 200 -5.14 -17.35 -3.74
C GLU A 200 -3.62 -17.16 -3.74
N GLU A 201 -3.00 -17.11 -4.93
CA GLU A 201 -1.56 -16.86 -5.04
C GLU A 201 -1.19 -15.45 -4.58
N ALA A 202 -1.99 -14.45 -4.94
CA ALA A 202 -1.80 -13.09 -4.45
C ALA A 202 -1.82 -13.04 -2.91
N HIS A 203 -2.77 -13.71 -2.27
CA HIS A 203 -2.84 -13.78 -0.82
C HIS A 203 -1.64 -14.51 -0.20
N ARG A 204 -1.17 -15.62 -0.80
CA ARG A 204 0.07 -16.28 -0.34
C ARG A 204 1.26 -15.35 -0.40
N GLU A 205 1.47 -14.68 -1.53
CA GLU A 205 2.59 -13.75 -1.70
C GLU A 205 2.53 -12.55 -0.73
N LEU A 206 1.33 -11.99 -0.50
CA LEU A 206 1.15 -10.94 0.50
C LEU A 206 1.43 -11.44 1.93
N LEU A 207 1.03 -12.68 2.24
CA LEU A 207 1.34 -13.32 3.53
C LEU A 207 2.84 -13.62 3.66
N ARG A 208 3.54 -14.02 2.60
CA ARG A 208 5.01 -14.15 2.59
C ARG A 208 5.71 -12.82 2.88
N ILE A 209 5.24 -11.73 2.27
CA ILE A 209 5.75 -10.38 2.56
C ILE A 209 5.53 -10.02 4.03
N SER A 210 4.31 -10.25 4.54
CA SER A 210 3.95 -10.01 5.94
C SER A 210 4.82 -10.81 6.91
N ALA A 211 4.97 -12.12 6.66
CA ALA A 211 5.77 -13.03 7.44
C ALA A 211 7.24 -12.61 7.48
N ARG A 212 7.83 -12.26 6.33
CA ARG A 212 9.20 -11.73 6.25
C ARG A 212 9.37 -10.42 7.02
N ALA A 213 8.39 -9.53 6.97
CA ALA A 213 8.45 -8.23 7.63
C ALA A 213 8.34 -8.34 9.16
N HIS A 214 7.54 -9.29 9.64
CA HIS A 214 7.40 -9.57 11.07
C HIS A 214 8.50 -10.48 11.63
N GLY A 215 8.99 -11.44 10.84
CA GLY A 215 9.86 -12.53 11.27
C GLY A 215 9.17 -13.56 12.17
N ILE A 216 8.42 -13.10 13.16
CA ILE A 216 7.57 -13.93 14.02
C ILE A 216 6.25 -13.20 14.29
N ALA A 217 5.13 -13.85 14.03
CA ALA A 217 3.81 -13.22 14.02
C ALA A 217 2.70 -14.18 14.41
N THR A 218 1.62 -13.65 14.99
CA THR A 218 0.36 -14.38 15.12
C THR A 218 -0.40 -14.38 13.78
N TYR A 219 -1.43 -15.22 13.68
CA TYR A 219 -2.39 -15.17 12.55
C TYR A 219 -2.96 -13.76 12.32
N GLY A 220 -3.26 -13.04 13.42
CA GLY A 220 -3.80 -11.68 13.36
C GLY A 220 -2.81 -10.70 12.74
N ASP A 221 -1.55 -10.74 13.17
CA ASP A 221 -0.49 -9.87 12.64
C ASP A 221 -0.27 -10.12 11.15
N LEU A 222 -0.16 -11.40 10.75
CA LEU A 222 0.08 -11.80 9.37
C LEU A 222 -0.98 -11.23 8.41
N ARG A 223 -2.25 -11.41 8.78
CA ARG A 223 -3.41 -10.95 8.02
C ARG A 223 -3.51 -9.43 8.00
N ASP A 224 -3.27 -8.78 9.14
CA ASP A 224 -3.48 -7.35 9.30
C ASP A 224 -2.50 -6.51 8.48
N TYR A 225 -1.30 -7.04 8.20
CA TYR A 225 -0.26 -6.36 7.44
C TYR A 225 -0.69 -5.87 6.05
N PHE A 226 -1.66 -6.56 5.43
CA PHE A 226 -2.28 -6.11 4.18
C PHE A 226 -3.80 -5.98 4.31
N ARG A 227 -4.36 -5.95 5.53
CA ARG A 227 -5.81 -5.92 5.80
C ARG A 227 -6.57 -7.02 5.04
N LEU A 228 -6.04 -8.25 5.02
CA LEU A 228 -6.71 -9.37 4.37
C LEU A 228 -7.92 -9.83 5.19
N ALA A 229 -8.97 -10.35 4.55
CA ALA A 229 -10.11 -10.88 5.29
C ALA A 229 -9.77 -12.23 5.96
N PRO A 230 -10.45 -12.62 7.05
CA PRO A 230 -10.24 -13.92 7.67
C PRO A 230 -10.44 -15.10 6.70
N GLY A 231 -11.48 -15.03 5.87
CA GLY A 231 -11.78 -16.06 4.87
C GLY A 231 -10.75 -16.17 3.74
N ASP A 232 -9.98 -15.10 3.51
CA ASP A 232 -8.95 -15.05 2.47
C ASP A 232 -7.59 -15.61 2.94
N THR A 233 -7.41 -15.83 4.24
CA THR A 233 -6.08 -16.05 4.85
C THR A 233 -5.86 -17.39 5.54
N LYS A 234 -6.91 -18.02 6.08
CA LYS A 234 -6.76 -19.23 6.89
C LYS A 234 -6.04 -20.35 6.11
N ASP A 235 -6.62 -20.77 4.99
CA ASP A 235 -6.09 -21.84 4.15
C ASP A 235 -4.70 -21.48 3.59
N ARG A 236 -4.47 -20.20 3.29
CA ARG A 236 -3.20 -19.72 2.76
C ARG A 236 -2.06 -19.80 3.77
N ILE A 237 -2.34 -19.59 5.05
CA ILE A 237 -1.35 -19.78 6.12
C ILE A 237 -1.08 -21.27 6.33
N GLU A 238 -2.10 -22.12 6.28
CA GLU A 238 -1.94 -23.58 6.36
C GLU A 238 -1.05 -24.10 5.22
N GLU A 239 -1.28 -23.63 3.98
CA GLU A 239 -0.44 -23.95 2.82
C GLU A 239 1.03 -23.53 3.00
N LEU A 240 1.27 -22.32 3.55
CA LEU A 240 2.64 -21.86 3.82
C LEU A 240 3.33 -22.67 4.94
N VAL A 241 2.55 -23.21 5.89
CA VAL A 241 3.06 -24.15 6.90
C VAL A 241 3.42 -25.49 6.27
N GLU A 242 2.55 -26.03 5.42
CA GLU A 242 2.80 -27.28 4.69
C GLU A 242 4.02 -27.17 3.77
N ALA A 243 4.23 -26.01 3.15
CA ALA A 243 5.40 -25.71 2.33
C ALA A 243 6.69 -25.51 3.15
N GLY A 244 6.60 -25.43 4.49
CA GLY A 244 7.74 -25.16 5.38
C GLY A 244 8.24 -23.72 5.35
N GLU A 245 7.49 -22.80 4.74
CA GLU A 245 7.80 -21.36 4.72
C GLU A 245 7.38 -20.66 6.02
N LEU A 246 6.42 -21.25 6.74
CA LEU A 246 6.03 -20.84 8.09
C LEU A 246 6.15 -22.01 9.05
N LEU A 247 6.84 -21.79 10.17
CA LEU A 247 6.97 -22.78 11.23
C LEU A 247 6.06 -22.42 12.41
N PRO A 248 5.08 -23.27 12.77
CA PRO A 248 4.27 -23.06 13.96
C PRO A 248 5.15 -23.10 15.22
N VAL A 249 5.06 -22.06 16.05
CA VAL A 249 5.84 -21.92 17.28
C VAL A 249 4.98 -21.41 18.43
N ARG A 250 5.46 -21.64 19.66
CA ARG A 250 4.93 -20.98 20.87
C ARG A 250 5.89 -19.89 21.33
N VAL A 251 5.35 -18.73 21.65
CA VAL A 251 6.11 -17.61 22.21
C VAL A 251 5.73 -17.48 23.68
N GLU A 252 6.73 -17.47 24.55
CA GLU A 252 6.53 -17.24 25.98
C GLU A 252 5.78 -15.91 26.23
N GLY A 253 4.71 -15.98 27.05
CA GLY A 253 3.86 -14.83 27.35
C GLY A 253 2.78 -14.53 26.32
N TRP A 254 2.70 -15.28 25.21
CA TRP A 254 1.58 -15.19 24.27
C TRP A 254 0.58 -16.31 24.53
N ASP A 255 -0.71 -15.98 24.44
CA ASP A 255 -1.83 -16.90 24.62
C ASP A 255 -2.30 -17.55 23.30
N ARG A 256 -1.69 -17.16 22.18
CA ARG A 256 -2.04 -17.58 20.82
C ARG A 256 -0.87 -18.28 20.13
N PRO A 257 -1.15 -19.19 19.17
CA PRO A 257 -0.11 -19.72 18.31
C PRO A 257 0.53 -18.61 17.48
N ALA A 258 1.81 -18.79 17.18
CA ALA A 258 2.59 -17.91 16.33
C ALA A 258 3.25 -18.71 15.20
N TYR A 259 3.74 -17.99 14.20
CA TYR A 259 4.41 -18.51 13.04
C TYR A 259 5.75 -17.80 12.90
N LEU A 260 6.81 -18.58 12.73
CA LEU A 260 8.17 -18.11 12.45
C LEU A 260 8.44 -18.26 10.95
N HIS A 261 8.95 -17.20 10.32
CA HIS A 261 9.49 -17.21 8.95
C HIS A 261 11.00 -17.47 8.96
#